data_AF-A0A662YBL4-F1
#
_entry.id   AF-A0A662YBL4-F1
#
_cell.length_a   1.000
_cell.length_b   1.000
_cell.length_c   1.000
_cell.angle_alpha   90.00
_cell.angle_beta   90.00
_cell.angle_gamma   90.00
#
_symmetry.space_group_name_H-M   'P 1'
#
loop_
_entity.id
_entity.type
_entity.pdbx_description
1 polymer ?
#
loop_
_entity_poly.entity_id
_entity_poly.type
_entity_poly.pdbx_seq_one_letter_code
_entity_poly.pdbx_strand_id
1 'polypeptide(L)'
;MGVASETKAGIRVCARFRPQNKLEEKHQAVECVRLEDATAAHVHSEARGLSDDHTFTFDQVFGATSTQLDVYNATAKPLVESALGGYNCTCFVYGQTGSGKTFSMEGVPGDADYEGIIPRVMTDIFDGIQNMQADLEFIVRVSYIEIYMEKIRDLLKPSSTNLSVRESRERGVWVAGATEVCCASAEEMQSVMRLGGANRVISSTRMNSESSRSHSVFIITIEQRNTVTGSLKSGKLFLVDLAGSEK
;
A
#
# COMPACT_ATOMS: atom_id res chain seq x y z
N MET A 1 32.37 6.52 -1.84
CA MET A 1 31.74 6.64 -0.51
C MET A 1 30.47 7.45 -0.70
N GLY A 2 29.35 6.79 -0.96
CA GLY A 2 28.04 7.43 -1.05
C GLY A 2 27.54 7.67 0.37
N VAL A 3 27.21 8.92 0.67
CA VAL A 3 26.55 9.28 1.93
C VAL A 3 25.19 8.59 1.90
N ALA A 4 25.03 7.53 2.69
CA ALA A 4 23.71 7.00 2.98
C ALA A 4 22.92 8.14 3.62
N SER A 5 21.91 8.66 2.92
CA SER A 5 21.00 9.63 3.52
C SER A 5 20.36 8.93 4.71
N GLU A 6 20.54 9.46 5.92
CA GLU A 6 19.73 9.07 7.07
C GLU A 6 18.27 9.25 6.67
N THR A 7 17.58 8.15 6.36
CA THR A 7 16.14 8.13 6.26
C THR A 7 15.63 8.49 7.64
N LYS A 8 15.16 9.74 7.80
CA LYS A 8 14.53 10.20 9.04
C LYS A 8 13.48 9.17 9.46
N ALA A 9 13.72 8.49 10.58
CA ALA A 9 12.72 7.66 11.23
C ALA A 9 11.51 8.56 11.55
N GLY A 10 10.38 8.33 10.88
CA GLY A 10 9.21 9.18 11.02
C GLY A 10 8.09 8.82 10.05
N ILE A 11 6.89 9.33 10.31
CA ILE A 11 5.75 9.21 9.42
C ILE A 11 5.94 10.23 8.30
N ARG A 12 5.93 9.77 7.04
CA ARG A 12 5.84 10.64 5.87
C ARG A 12 4.42 10.65 5.35
N VAL A 13 3.90 11.83 5.04
CA VAL A 13 2.56 12.05 4.51
C VAL A 13 2.67 12.70 3.14
N CYS A 14 2.15 12.03 2.11
CA CYS A 14 2.10 12.54 0.75
C CYS A 14 0.66 12.77 0.32
N ALA A 15 0.39 13.85 -0.41
CA ALA A 15 -0.91 14.12 -1.01
C ALA A 15 -0.90 13.74 -2.49
N ARG A 16 -1.93 13.02 -2.96
CA ARG A 16 -2.09 12.66 -4.38
C ARG A 16 -3.46 13.10 -4.87
N PHE A 17 -3.47 14.00 -5.84
CA PHE A 17 -4.68 14.48 -6.49
C PHE A 17 -4.87 13.76 -7.82
N ARG A 18 -6.03 13.10 -7.99
CA ARG A 18 -6.39 12.44 -9.24
C ARG A 18 -6.97 13.46 -10.24
N PRO A 19 -6.93 13.17 -11.55
CA PRO A 19 -7.74 13.89 -12.52
C PRO A 19 -9.23 13.87 -12.16
N GLN A 20 -9.98 14.86 -12.67
CA GLN A 20 -11.44 14.84 -12.60
C GLN A 20 -11.99 13.59 -13.30
N ASN A 21 -13.05 13.02 -12.75
CA ASN A 21 -13.75 11.90 -13.36
C ASN A 21 -14.87 12.40 -14.29
N LYS A 22 -15.41 11.50 -15.11
CA LYS A 22 -16.47 11.83 -16.09
C LYS A 22 -17.72 12.47 -15.47
N LEU A 23 -18.03 12.15 -14.22
CA LEU A 23 -19.19 12.73 -13.53
C LEU A 23 -18.90 14.18 -13.12
N GLU A 24 -17.71 14.45 -12.58
CA GLU A 24 -17.24 15.79 -12.23
C GLU A 24 -17.14 16.69 -13.47
N GLU A 25 -16.58 16.19 -14.57
CA GLU A 25 -16.52 16.89 -15.85
C GLU A 25 -17.93 17.21 -16.40
N LYS A 26 -18.84 16.24 -16.35
CA LYS A 26 -20.24 16.42 -16.78
C LYS A 26 -20.96 17.48 -15.95
N HIS A 27 -20.63 17.57 -14.67
CA HIS A 27 -21.17 18.59 -13.77
C HIS A 27 -20.40 19.91 -13.82
N GLN A 28 -19.41 20.06 -14.72
CA GLN A 28 -18.59 21.26 -14.86
C GLN A 28 -17.94 21.66 -13.53
N ALA A 29 -17.49 20.66 -12.75
CA ALA A 29 -16.78 20.92 -11.52
C ALA A 29 -15.52 21.76 -11.80
N VAL A 30 -15.29 22.78 -10.99
CA VAL A 30 -14.10 23.62 -11.11
C VAL A 30 -12.92 22.93 -10.42
N GLU A 31 -11.73 23.02 -11.01
CA GLU A 31 -10.51 22.57 -10.35
C GLU A 31 -10.24 23.45 -9.13
N CYS A 32 -10.33 22.86 -7.95
CA CYS A 32 -10.18 23.56 -6.68
C CYS A 32 -8.79 23.41 -6.06
N VAL A 33 -7.86 22.70 -6.72
CA VAL A 33 -6.53 22.42 -6.20
C VAL A 33 -5.49 22.91 -7.20
N ARG A 34 -4.52 23.68 -6.71
CA ARG A 34 -3.34 24.08 -7.46
C ARG A 34 -2.10 23.67 -6.69
N LEU A 35 -1.17 22.96 -7.34
CA LEU A 35 0.13 22.70 -6.74
C LEU A 35 0.95 23.99 -6.78
N GLU A 36 1.46 24.43 -5.62
CA GLU A 36 2.41 25.53 -5.54
C GLU A 36 3.82 25.02 -5.88
N ASP A 37 4.18 23.88 -5.30
CA ASP A 37 5.42 23.15 -5.57
C ASP A 37 5.26 21.65 -5.24
N ALA A 38 6.38 20.93 -5.13
CA ALA A 38 6.39 19.50 -4.84
C ALA A 38 5.97 19.13 -3.40
N THR A 39 5.74 20.11 -2.52
CA THR A 39 5.44 19.95 -1.09
C THR A 39 4.21 20.72 -0.64
N ALA A 40 3.72 21.69 -1.42
CA ALA A 40 2.58 22.53 -1.06
C ALA A 40 1.44 22.46 -2.11
N ALA A 41 0.22 22.34 -1.61
CA ALA A 41 -1.01 22.40 -2.40
C ALA A 41 -1.93 23.52 -1.88
N HIS A 42 -2.31 24.42 -2.77
CA HIS A 42 -3.33 25.43 -2.53
C HIS A 42 -4.71 24.87 -2.88
N VAL A 43 -5.65 24.95 -1.94
CA VAL A 43 -7.03 24.52 -2.10
C VAL A 43 -7.95 25.72 -2.00
N HIS A 44 -8.68 25.98 -3.07
CA HIS A 44 -9.71 27.01 -3.15
C HIS A 44 -11.08 26.41 -2.87
N SER A 45 -11.79 26.91 -1.86
CA SER A 45 -13.16 26.48 -1.55
C SER A 45 -14.14 27.64 -1.63
N GLU A 46 -15.21 27.48 -2.40
CA GLU A 46 -16.37 28.39 -2.38
C GLU A 46 -17.53 27.80 -1.56
N ALA A 47 -17.22 27.11 -0.46
CA ALA A 47 -18.25 26.55 0.38
C ALA A 47 -19.09 27.66 1.03
N ARG A 48 -20.41 27.61 0.80
CA ARG A 48 -21.40 28.51 1.44
C ARG A 48 -21.26 30.00 1.07
N GLY A 49 -20.70 30.31 -0.10
CA GLY A 49 -20.62 31.69 -0.61
C GLY A 49 -19.52 32.55 0.03
N LEU A 50 -18.60 31.92 0.75
CA LEU A 50 -17.36 32.52 1.23
C LEU A 50 -16.20 31.84 0.52
N SER A 51 -15.32 32.62 -0.10
CA SER A 51 -14.04 32.12 -0.61
C SER A 51 -13.13 31.82 0.57
N ASP A 52 -12.72 30.58 0.70
CA ASP A 52 -11.85 30.11 1.75
C ASP A 52 -10.64 29.39 1.15
N ASP A 53 -9.50 30.07 1.17
CA ASP A 53 -8.26 29.63 0.54
C ASP A 53 -7.31 29.09 1.59
N HIS A 54 -6.85 27.86 1.38
CA HIS A 54 -5.98 27.17 2.31
C HIS A 54 -4.79 26.55 1.58
N THR A 55 -3.60 26.75 2.14
CA THR A 55 -2.39 26.06 1.67
C THR A 55 -2.01 24.97 2.66
N PHE A 56 -1.81 23.76 2.15
CA PHE A 56 -1.42 22.59 2.94
C PHE A 56 -0.05 22.11 2.49
N THR A 57 0.82 21.84 3.46
CA THR A 57 2.18 21.31 3.24
C THR A 57 2.27 19.83 3.60
N PHE A 58 2.96 19.07 2.78
CA PHE A 58 3.17 17.63 2.89
C PHE A 58 4.64 17.28 2.62
N ASP A 59 5.05 16.04 2.90
CA ASP A 59 6.38 15.56 2.49
C ASP A 59 6.52 15.50 0.97
N GLN A 60 5.41 15.29 0.26
CA GLN A 60 5.33 15.36 -1.20
C GLN A 60 3.88 15.55 -1.68
N VAL A 61 3.70 16.26 -2.78
CA VAL A 61 2.41 16.48 -3.45
C VAL A 61 2.51 15.98 -4.90
N PHE A 62 1.54 15.16 -5.29
CA PHE A 62 1.39 14.62 -6.64
C PHE A 62 0.13 15.18 -7.28
N GLY A 63 0.28 15.74 -8.48
CA GLY A 63 -0.83 16.28 -9.26
C GLY A 63 -1.46 15.25 -10.19
N ALA A 64 -2.46 15.68 -10.94
CA ALA A 64 -3.19 14.84 -11.89
C ALA A 64 -2.31 14.23 -13.00
N THR A 65 -1.14 14.82 -13.26
CA THR A 65 -0.17 14.36 -14.27
C THR A 65 0.91 13.43 -13.71
N SER A 66 0.98 13.23 -12.38
CA SER A 66 1.96 12.34 -11.76
C SER A 66 1.64 10.88 -12.06
N THR A 67 2.63 10.14 -12.56
CA THR A 67 2.48 8.73 -12.94
C THR A 67 2.45 7.82 -11.71
N GLN A 68 2.03 6.56 -11.90
CA GLN A 68 2.14 5.55 -10.84
C GLN A 68 3.59 5.33 -10.40
N LEU A 69 4.53 5.40 -11.35
CA LEU A 69 5.94 5.23 -11.09
C LEU A 69 6.52 6.38 -10.25
N ASP A 70 6.12 7.62 -10.51
CA ASP A 70 6.52 8.78 -9.71
C ASP A 70 6.10 8.62 -8.24
N VAL A 71 4.83 8.23 -8.03
CA VAL A 71 4.28 7.99 -6.70
C VAL A 71 5.01 6.84 -6.01
N TYR A 72 5.23 5.73 -6.71
CA TYR A 72 5.94 4.57 -6.17
C TYR A 72 7.37 4.91 -5.71
N ASN A 73 8.15 5.54 -6.58
CA ASN A 73 9.56 5.88 -6.31
C ASN A 73 9.72 6.76 -5.07
N ALA A 74 8.80 7.71 -4.88
CA ALA A 74 8.83 8.66 -3.78
C ALA A 74 8.32 8.11 -2.44
N THR A 75 7.46 7.08 -2.48
CA THR A 75 6.73 6.59 -1.31
C THR A 75 7.17 5.20 -0.88
N ALA A 76 6.88 4.18 -1.68
CA ALA A 76 7.02 2.78 -1.27
C ALA A 76 8.40 2.19 -1.57
N LYS A 77 9.12 2.68 -2.58
CA LYS A 77 10.46 2.17 -2.92
C LYS A 77 11.45 2.20 -1.75
N PRO A 78 11.58 3.30 -0.97
CA PRO A 78 12.42 3.31 0.23
C PRO A 78 11.99 2.32 1.33
N LEU A 79 10.69 1.97 1.36
CA LEU A 79 10.16 0.98 2.30
C LEU A 79 10.57 -0.44 1.93
N VAL A 80 10.74 -0.73 0.63
CA VAL A 80 11.25 -2.02 0.14
C VAL A 80 12.68 -2.23 0.63
N GLU A 81 13.55 -1.24 0.45
CA GLU A 81 14.94 -1.28 0.92
C GLU A 81 15.02 -1.48 2.44
N SER A 82 14.16 -0.77 3.18
CA SER A 82 14.06 -0.91 4.64
C SER A 82 13.57 -2.30 5.06
N ALA A 83 12.56 -2.85 4.38
CA ALA A 83 12.03 -4.18 4.65
C ALA A 83 13.07 -5.28 4.37
N LEU A 84 13.79 -5.18 3.25
CA LEU A 84 14.92 -6.04 2.93
C LEU A 84 16.06 -5.93 3.96
N GLY A 85 16.23 -4.76 4.58
CA GLY A 85 17.17 -4.54 5.69
C GLY A 85 16.74 -5.16 7.03
N GLY A 86 15.53 -5.72 7.12
CA GLY A 86 14.97 -6.31 8.35
C GLY A 86 14.15 -5.35 9.20
N TYR A 87 13.63 -4.26 8.62
CA TYR A 87 12.75 -3.32 9.33
C TYR A 87 11.27 -3.54 8.99
N ASN A 88 10.38 -3.19 9.92
CA ASN A 88 8.95 -3.20 9.66
C ASN A 88 8.52 -1.85 9.06
N CYS A 89 7.73 -1.89 8.00
CA CYS A 89 7.28 -0.73 7.25
C CYS A 89 5.78 -0.82 6.96
N THR A 90 5.12 0.33 6.87
CA THR A 90 3.68 0.40 6.55
C THR A 90 3.41 1.53 5.57
N CYS A 91 2.64 1.23 4.53
CA CYS A 91 2.16 2.20 3.56
C CYS A 91 0.63 2.21 3.60
N PHE A 92 0.05 3.36 3.94
CA PHE A 92 -1.40 3.57 3.93
C PHE A 92 -1.80 4.38 2.70
N VAL A 93 -2.92 4.01 2.08
CA VAL A 93 -3.68 4.94 1.22
C VAL A 93 -4.98 5.31 1.93
N TYR A 94 -5.22 6.62 2.02
CA TYR A 94 -6.35 7.20 2.74
C TYR A 94 -7.09 8.21 1.86
N GLY A 95 -8.41 8.31 2.06
CA GLY A 95 -9.26 9.28 1.37
C GLY A 95 -10.67 8.75 1.15
N GLN A 96 -11.56 9.60 0.65
CA GLN A 96 -12.95 9.24 0.39
C GLN A 96 -13.09 8.15 -0.69
N THR A 97 -14.25 7.51 -0.76
CA THR A 97 -14.59 6.62 -1.88
C THR A 97 -14.48 7.34 -3.21
N GLY A 98 -13.84 6.67 -4.18
CA GLY A 98 -13.54 7.25 -5.50
C GLY A 98 -12.34 8.21 -5.53
N SER A 99 -11.59 8.42 -4.45
CA SER A 99 -10.39 9.29 -4.46
C SER A 99 -9.17 8.69 -5.18
N GLY A 100 -9.19 7.39 -5.49
CA GLY A 100 -8.07 6.70 -6.15
C GLY A 100 -7.17 5.87 -5.22
N LYS A 101 -7.66 5.46 -4.04
CA LYS A 101 -6.94 4.59 -3.10
C LYS A 101 -6.50 3.26 -3.73
N THR A 102 -7.45 2.45 -4.16
CA THR A 102 -7.19 1.16 -4.83
C THR A 102 -6.40 1.33 -6.12
N PHE A 103 -6.63 2.41 -6.87
CA PHE A 103 -5.80 2.74 -8.05
C PHE A 103 -4.34 3.01 -7.67
N SER A 104 -4.09 3.70 -6.56
CA SER A 104 -2.71 3.93 -6.10
C SER A 104 -2.05 2.66 -5.60
N MET A 105 -2.81 1.82 -4.89
CA MET A 105 -2.27 0.62 -4.24
C MET A 105 -2.12 -0.54 -5.22
N GLU A 106 -3.14 -0.86 -6.00
CA GLU A 106 -3.16 -2.00 -6.93
C GLU A 106 -2.92 -1.57 -8.39
N GLY A 107 -3.47 -0.42 -8.80
CA GLY A 107 -3.39 0.05 -10.18
C GLY A 107 -4.40 -0.60 -11.12
N VAL A 108 -4.07 -0.63 -12.41
CA VAL A 108 -4.87 -1.31 -13.44
C VAL A 108 -4.20 -2.65 -13.77
N PRO A 109 -4.84 -3.80 -13.47
CA PRO A 109 -4.26 -5.10 -13.74
C PRO A 109 -3.93 -5.30 -15.22
N GLY A 110 -2.69 -5.69 -15.52
CA GLY A 110 -2.23 -5.97 -16.89
C GLY A 110 -1.76 -4.75 -17.68
N ASP A 111 -1.74 -3.57 -17.07
CA ASP A 111 -1.25 -2.34 -17.68
C ASP A 111 0.00 -1.84 -16.93
N ALA A 112 1.18 -2.04 -17.53
CA ALA A 112 2.47 -1.76 -16.89
C ALA A 112 2.67 -0.28 -16.51
N ASP A 113 2.09 0.64 -17.28
CA ASP A 113 2.18 2.08 -16.99
C ASP A 113 1.28 2.45 -15.80
N TYR A 114 0.19 1.69 -15.62
CA TYR A 114 -0.80 1.92 -14.58
C TYR A 114 -0.75 0.94 -13.40
N GLU A 115 0.24 0.06 -13.34
CA GLU A 115 0.52 -0.78 -12.16
C GLU A 115 0.76 0.08 -10.92
N GLY A 116 0.11 -0.27 -9.80
CA GLY A 116 0.18 0.48 -8.54
C GLY A 116 1.39 0.16 -7.68
N ILE A 117 1.31 0.54 -6.41
CA ILE A 117 2.38 0.32 -5.43
C ILE A 117 2.65 -1.17 -5.20
N ILE A 118 1.63 -1.98 -4.96
CA ILE A 118 1.77 -3.40 -4.63
C ILE A 118 2.57 -4.15 -5.71
N PRO A 119 2.15 -4.20 -6.99
CA PRO A 119 2.90 -4.96 -8.00
C PRO A 119 4.35 -4.51 -8.16
N ARG A 120 4.62 -3.20 -8.06
CA ARG A 120 6.00 -2.67 -8.12
C ARG A 120 6.85 -3.07 -6.92
N VAL A 121 6.27 -3.06 -5.73
CA VAL A 121 6.91 -3.60 -4.51
C VAL A 121 7.28 -5.06 -4.70
N MET A 122 6.40 -5.88 -5.30
CA MET A 122 6.69 -7.31 -5.52
C MET A 122 7.93 -7.49 -6.39
N THR A 123 8.02 -6.76 -7.50
CA THR A 123 9.16 -6.79 -8.41
C THR A 123 10.44 -6.34 -7.72
N ASP A 124 10.44 -5.15 -7.09
CA ASP A 124 11.63 -4.60 -6.44
C ASP A 124 12.13 -5.45 -5.26
N ILE A 125 11.25 -6.19 -4.57
CA ILE A 125 11.67 -7.14 -3.53
C ILE A 125 12.53 -8.26 -4.14
N PHE A 126 12.06 -8.91 -5.21
CA PHE A 126 12.79 -10.01 -5.82
C PHE A 126 14.04 -9.55 -6.56
N ASP A 127 13.99 -8.39 -7.23
CA ASP A 127 15.17 -7.75 -7.79
C ASP A 127 16.19 -7.40 -6.70
N GLY A 128 15.72 -6.88 -5.56
CA GLY A 128 16.56 -6.58 -4.40
C GLY A 128 17.24 -7.84 -3.83
N ILE A 129 16.51 -8.95 -3.74
CA ILE A 129 17.05 -10.26 -3.30
C ILE A 129 18.13 -10.76 -4.27
N GLN A 130 17.89 -10.69 -5.58
CA GLN A 130 18.85 -11.14 -6.59
C GLN A 130 20.17 -10.35 -6.57
N ASN A 131 20.13 -9.09 -6.14
CA ASN A 131 21.29 -8.21 -6.04
C ASN A 131 22.02 -8.29 -4.68
N MET A 132 21.56 -9.12 -3.75
CA MET A 132 22.18 -9.28 -2.43
C MET A 132 23.38 -10.24 -2.45
N GLN A 133 24.12 -10.25 -1.34
CA GLN A 133 25.29 -11.13 -1.17
C GLN A 133 24.90 -12.61 -1.22
N ALA A 134 25.76 -13.45 -1.81
CA ALA A 134 25.51 -14.87 -2.00
C ALA A 134 25.44 -15.70 -0.69
N ASP A 135 25.87 -15.14 0.44
CA ASP A 135 25.77 -15.75 1.76
C ASP A 135 24.43 -15.47 2.46
N LEU A 136 23.46 -14.88 1.77
CA LEU A 136 22.13 -14.58 2.29
C LEU A 136 21.08 -15.48 1.65
N GLU A 137 20.36 -16.23 2.48
CA GLU A 137 19.17 -16.99 2.10
C GLU A 137 17.91 -16.21 2.49
N PHE A 138 16.91 -16.20 1.62
CA PHE A 138 15.65 -15.48 1.83
C PHE A 138 14.44 -16.42 1.80
N ILE A 139 13.46 -16.12 2.65
CA ILE A 139 12.11 -16.69 2.59
C ILE A 139 11.13 -15.52 2.52
N VAL A 140 10.33 -15.47 1.45
CA VAL A 140 9.29 -14.46 1.27
C VAL A 140 7.92 -15.11 1.45
N ARG A 141 7.12 -14.56 2.35
CA ARG A 141 5.75 -15.01 2.64
C ARG A 141 4.77 -13.87 2.50
N VAL A 142 3.57 -14.18 2.03
CA VAL A 142 2.48 -13.22 1.94
C VAL A 142 1.20 -13.67 2.61
N SER A 143 0.49 -12.70 3.17
CA SER A 143 -0.88 -12.85 3.66
C SER A 143 -1.74 -11.73 3.09
N TYR A 144 -3.01 -12.03 2.81
CA TYR A 144 -3.96 -11.01 2.38
C TYR A 144 -5.22 -11.09 3.25
N ILE A 145 -5.53 -10.01 3.96
CA ILE A 145 -6.67 -9.95 4.87
C ILE A 145 -7.57 -8.75 4.56
N GLU A 146 -8.82 -8.88 4.98
CA GLU A 146 -9.83 -7.82 4.98
C GLU A 146 -10.28 -7.56 6.42
N ILE A 147 -10.45 -6.28 6.77
CA ILE A 147 -11.03 -5.86 8.06
C ILE A 147 -12.36 -5.17 7.76
N TYR A 148 -13.44 -5.74 8.27
CA TYR A 148 -14.79 -5.22 8.11
C TYR A 148 -15.57 -5.36 9.43
N MET A 149 -16.13 -4.24 9.92
CA MET A 149 -16.81 -4.19 11.23
C MET A 149 -15.98 -4.82 12.36
N GLU A 150 -14.71 -4.43 12.50
CA GLU A 150 -13.74 -4.97 13.48
C GLU A 150 -13.45 -6.48 13.37
N LYS A 151 -13.95 -7.15 12.33
CA LYS A 151 -13.70 -8.58 12.08
C LYS A 151 -12.66 -8.75 11.00
N ILE A 152 -11.64 -9.54 11.30
CA ILE A 152 -10.59 -9.88 10.34
C ILE A 152 -10.98 -11.13 9.58
N ARG A 153 -10.92 -11.06 8.25
CA ARG A 153 -11.15 -12.18 7.33
C ARG A 153 -9.88 -12.45 6.53
N ASP A 154 -9.60 -13.72 6.30
CA ASP A 154 -8.56 -14.15 5.38
C ASP A 154 -9.10 -14.15 3.94
N LEU A 155 -8.46 -13.38 3.05
CA LEU A 155 -8.83 -13.32 1.64
C LEU A 155 -8.25 -14.48 0.84
N LEU A 156 -7.26 -15.22 1.36
CA LEU A 156 -6.69 -16.42 0.73
C LEU A 156 -7.42 -17.68 1.17
N LYS A 157 -8.07 -17.65 2.33
CA LYS A 157 -8.94 -18.71 2.84
C LYS A 157 -10.26 -18.12 3.37
N PRO A 158 -11.25 -17.83 2.49
CA PRO A 158 -12.47 -17.11 2.88
C PRO A 158 -13.33 -17.77 3.97
N SER A 159 -13.13 -19.07 4.25
CA SER A 159 -13.77 -19.76 5.38
C SER A 159 -13.20 -19.36 6.75
N SER A 160 -11.97 -18.84 6.79
CA SER A 160 -11.32 -18.33 8.00
C SER A 160 -11.77 -16.88 8.25
N THR A 161 -12.61 -16.70 9.27
CA THR A 161 -13.18 -15.39 9.63
C THR A 161 -13.01 -15.10 11.12
N ASN A 162 -13.12 -13.82 11.49
CA ASN A 162 -12.95 -13.33 12.85
C ASN A 162 -11.59 -13.71 13.46
N LEU A 163 -10.54 -13.57 12.66
CA LEU A 163 -9.17 -13.83 13.11
C LEU A 163 -8.74 -12.80 14.15
N SER A 164 -7.81 -13.20 15.03
CA SER A 164 -7.34 -12.34 16.12
C SER A 164 -5.93 -11.83 15.83
N VAL A 165 -5.70 -10.55 16.13
CA VAL A 165 -4.35 -9.99 16.16
C VAL A 165 -3.64 -10.49 17.42
N ARG A 166 -2.37 -10.87 17.28
CA ARG A 166 -1.48 -11.26 18.37
C ARG A 166 -0.16 -10.52 18.26
N GLU A 167 0.55 -10.44 19.38
CA GLU A 167 1.84 -9.79 19.46
C GLU A 167 2.80 -10.62 20.32
N SER A 168 4.07 -10.66 19.93
CA SER A 168 5.16 -11.22 20.73
C SER A 168 6.46 -10.46 20.43
N ARG A 169 7.42 -10.52 21.36
CA ARG A 169 8.74 -9.89 21.17
C ARG A 169 9.51 -10.49 19.98
N GLU A 170 9.28 -11.76 19.69
CA GLU A 170 10.02 -12.51 18.66
C GLU A 170 9.40 -12.35 17.27
N ARG A 171 8.06 -12.37 17.16
CA ARG A 171 7.34 -12.34 15.88
C ARG A 171 6.78 -10.95 15.52
N GLY A 172 6.84 -10.01 16.46
CA GLY A 172 6.13 -8.74 16.38
C GLY A 172 4.61 -8.96 16.40
N VAL A 173 3.87 -8.05 15.74
CA VAL A 173 2.43 -8.20 15.52
C VAL A 173 2.16 -9.14 14.34
N TRP A 174 1.18 -10.04 14.49
CA TRP A 174 0.67 -10.89 13.40
C TRP A 174 -0.81 -11.22 13.57
N VAL A 175 -1.45 -11.70 12.50
CA VAL A 175 -2.84 -12.19 12.55
C VAL A 175 -2.83 -13.70 12.73
N ALA A 176 -3.28 -14.17 13.89
CA ALA A 176 -3.29 -15.59 14.21
C ALA A 176 -4.33 -16.33 13.35
N GLY A 177 -3.87 -17.37 12.64
CA GLY A 177 -4.70 -18.17 11.76
C GLY A 177 -4.87 -17.60 10.34
N ALA A 178 -4.22 -16.47 10.02
CA ALA A 178 -4.12 -16.00 8.65
C ALA A 178 -3.22 -16.93 7.83
N THR A 179 -3.61 -17.18 6.59
CA THR A 179 -2.84 -17.96 5.64
C THR A 179 -1.59 -17.20 5.25
N GLU A 180 -0.45 -17.86 5.36
CA GLU A 180 0.85 -17.39 4.85
C GLU A 180 1.24 -18.28 3.66
N VAL A 181 1.46 -17.68 2.50
CA VAL A 181 1.88 -18.38 1.28
C VAL A 181 3.33 -18.02 1.00
N CYS A 182 4.21 -19.01 0.88
CA CYS A 182 5.57 -18.79 0.41
C CYS A 182 5.56 -18.48 -1.09
N CYS A 183 6.29 -17.44 -1.50
CA CYS A 183 6.44 -17.07 -2.90
C CYS A 183 7.92 -17.09 -3.28
N ALA A 184 8.24 -17.75 -4.39
CA ALA A 184 9.58 -17.81 -4.97
C ALA A 184 9.82 -16.76 -6.08
N SER A 185 8.76 -16.09 -6.55
CA SER A 185 8.86 -15.02 -7.54
C SER A 185 7.77 -13.96 -7.41
N ALA A 186 7.95 -12.83 -8.11
CA ALA A 186 6.97 -11.76 -8.15
C ALA A 186 5.65 -12.23 -8.77
N GLU A 187 5.70 -13.11 -9.78
CA GLU A 187 4.52 -13.66 -10.46
C GLU A 187 3.68 -14.56 -9.55
N GLU A 188 4.33 -15.35 -8.69
CA GLU A 188 3.64 -16.12 -7.66
C GLU A 188 2.94 -15.20 -6.67
N MET A 189 3.62 -14.14 -6.22
CA MET A 189 3.05 -13.15 -5.31
C MET A 189 1.86 -12.40 -5.93
N GLN A 190 1.97 -12.01 -7.20
CA GLN A 190 0.87 -11.42 -7.97
C GLN A 190 -0.31 -12.38 -8.10
N SER A 191 -0.06 -13.68 -8.27
CA SER A 191 -1.13 -14.69 -8.33
C SER A 191 -1.89 -14.80 -7.01
N VAL A 192 -1.20 -14.71 -5.87
CA VAL A 192 -1.82 -14.65 -4.54
C VAL A 192 -2.64 -13.37 -4.37
N MET A 193 -2.12 -12.21 -4.80
CA MET A 193 -2.85 -10.94 -4.79
C MET A 193 -4.15 -11.02 -5.62
N ARG A 194 -4.09 -11.56 -6.84
CA ARG A 194 -5.26 -11.75 -7.72
C ARG A 194 -6.30 -12.68 -7.09
N LEU A 195 -5.87 -13.78 -6.48
CA LEU A 195 -6.74 -14.71 -5.77
C LEU A 195 -7.49 -14.00 -4.62
N GLY A 196 -6.75 -13.27 -3.77
CA GLY A 196 -7.36 -12.53 -2.66
C GLY A 196 -8.30 -11.42 -3.12
N GLY A 197 -7.95 -10.70 -4.18
CA GLY A 197 -8.80 -9.69 -4.81
C GLY A 197 -10.11 -10.28 -5.33
N ALA A 198 -10.06 -11.41 -6.05
CA ALA A 198 -11.27 -12.11 -6.51
C ALA A 198 -12.16 -12.56 -5.34
N ASN A 199 -11.56 -13.10 -4.29
CA ASN A 199 -12.30 -13.49 -3.08
C ASN A 199 -12.94 -12.30 -2.36
N ARG A 200 -12.27 -11.14 -2.35
CA ARG A 200 -12.81 -9.88 -1.79
C ARG A 200 -14.05 -9.40 -2.54
N VAL A 201 -14.03 -9.47 -3.88
CA VAL A 201 -15.20 -9.10 -4.70
C VAL A 201 -16.38 -10.03 -4.40
N ILE A 202 -16.15 -11.34 -4.36
CA ILE A 202 -17.19 -12.33 -4.03
C ILE A 202 -17.76 -12.11 -2.62
N SER A 203 -16.87 -11.84 -1.66
CA SER A 203 -17.19 -11.52 -0.26
C SER A 203 -18.13 -10.32 -0.16
N SER A 204 -17.80 -9.24 -0.87
CA SER A 204 -18.58 -8.00 -0.91
C SER A 204 -20.00 -8.23 -1.41
N THR A 205 -20.13 -8.95 -2.52
CA THR A 205 -21.44 -9.30 -3.11
C THR A 205 -22.28 -10.18 -2.19
N ARG A 206 -21.67 -11.18 -1.53
CA ARG A 206 -22.39 -12.11 -0.65
C ARG A 206 -22.84 -11.50 0.67
N MET A 207 -22.05 -10.58 1.22
CA MET A 207 -22.34 -9.97 2.52
C MET A 207 -23.13 -8.67 2.43
N ASN A 208 -23.48 -8.23 1.21
CA ASN A 208 -23.98 -6.88 0.95
C ASN A 208 -23.10 -5.80 1.63
N SER A 209 -21.80 -6.07 1.70
CA SER A 209 -20.80 -5.16 2.24
C SER A 209 -20.15 -4.45 1.07
N GLU A 210 -20.10 -3.12 1.16
CA GLU A 210 -19.45 -2.31 0.15
C GLU A 210 -17.93 -2.38 0.35
N SER A 211 -17.16 -2.59 -0.73
CA SER A 211 -15.68 -2.63 -0.63
C SER A 211 -15.09 -1.29 -0.17
N SER A 212 -15.84 -0.19 -0.30
CA SER A 212 -15.56 1.11 0.29
C SER A 212 -15.60 1.11 1.82
N ARG A 213 -16.26 0.13 2.45
CA ARG A 213 -16.44 0.05 3.91
C ARG A 213 -15.54 -0.97 4.59
N SER A 214 -14.67 -1.63 3.83
CA SER A 214 -13.68 -2.57 4.37
C SER A 214 -12.27 -2.09 4.07
N HIS A 215 -11.35 -2.36 5.00
CA HIS A 215 -9.92 -2.15 4.79
C HIS A 215 -9.31 -3.43 4.23
N SER A 216 -8.41 -3.33 3.27
CA SER A 216 -7.58 -4.47 2.85
C SER A 216 -6.13 -4.25 3.26
N VAL A 217 -5.48 -5.35 3.68
CA VAL A 217 -4.08 -5.34 4.11
C VAL A 217 -3.35 -6.48 3.43
N PHE A 218 -2.46 -6.14 2.51
CA PHE A 218 -1.51 -7.07 1.92
C PHE A 218 -0.22 -7.04 2.73
N ILE A 219 0.17 -8.18 3.32
CA ILE A 219 1.29 -8.29 4.24
C ILE A 219 2.37 -9.10 3.54
N ILE A 220 3.56 -8.53 3.41
CA ILE A 220 4.74 -9.23 2.89
C ILE A 220 5.73 -9.37 4.04
N THR A 221 6.12 -10.61 4.34
CA THR A 221 7.14 -10.94 5.33
C THR A 221 8.38 -11.44 4.60
N ILE A 222 9.51 -10.80 4.85
CA ILE A 222 10.81 -11.15 4.29
C ILE A 222 11.67 -11.61 5.45
N GLU A 223 12.06 -12.88 5.43
CA GLU A 223 13.02 -13.44 6.37
C GLU A 223 14.34 -13.65 5.65
N GLN A 224 15.43 -13.30 6.31
CA GLN A 224 16.79 -13.41 5.80
C GLN A 224 17.63 -14.18 6.80
N ARG A 225 18.43 -15.13 6.31
CA ARG A 225 19.43 -15.86 7.08
C ARG A 225 20.79 -15.65 6.44
N ASN A 226 21.76 -15.22 7.23
CA ASN A 226 23.16 -15.25 6.81
C ASN A 226 23.74 -16.65 7.06
N THR A 227 24.22 -17.30 6.01
CA THR A 227 24.68 -18.70 6.06
C THR A 227 26.04 -18.86 6.73
N VAL A 228 26.84 -17.80 6.83
CA VAL A 228 28.16 -17.79 7.48
C VAL A 228 28.04 -17.56 8.98
N THR A 229 27.29 -16.54 9.38
CA THR A 229 27.15 -16.13 10.80
C THR A 229 25.96 -16.79 11.49
N GLY A 230 25.00 -17.33 10.73
CA GLY A 230 23.75 -17.86 11.24
C GLY A 230 22.74 -16.78 11.67
N SER A 231 23.05 -15.48 11.51
CA SER A 231 22.17 -14.40 11.96
C SER A 231 20.86 -14.38 11.18
N LEU A 232 19.74 -14.18 11.90
CA LEU A 232 18.41 -14.04 11.32
C LEU A 232 17.96 -12.58 11.36
N LYS A 233 17.33 -12.12 10.27
CA LYS A 233 16.62 -10.85 10.20
C LYS A 233 15.24 -11.09 9.62
N SER A 234 14.27 -10.27 10.02
CA SER A 234 12.92 -10.30 9.46
C SER A 234 12.39 -8.89 9.32
N GLY A 235 11.94 -8.55 8.11
CA GLY A 235 11.22 -7.31 7.83
C GLY A 235 9.81 -7.63 7.36
N LYS A 236 8.86 -6.77 7.70
CA LYS A 236 7.47 -6.85 7.24
C LYS A 236 7.05 -5.57 6.56
N LEU A 237 6.39 -5.69 5.42
CA LEU A 237 5.77 -4.58 4.71
C LEU A 237 4.24 -4.75 4.72
N PHE A 238 3.56 -3.78 5.31
CA PHE A 238 2.10 -3.73 5.38
C PHE A 238 1.59 -2.70 4.35
N LEU A 239 0.89 -3.17 3.33
CA LEU A 239 0.31 -2.33 2.26
C LEU A 239 -1.20 -2.26 2.48
N VAL A 240 -1.67 -1.10 2.94
CA VAL A 240 -3.01 -0.93 3.51
C VAL A 240 -3.87 -0.02 2.63
N ASP A 241 -4.93 -0.57 2.04
CA ASP A 241 -6.01 0.19 1.39
C ASP A 241 -7.15 0.38 2.38
N LEU A 242 -7.30 1.60 2.90
CA LEU A 242 -8.30 1.91 3.92
C LEU A 242 -9.71 2.04 3.31
N ALA A 243 -10.74 1.82 4.12
CA ALA A 243 -12.10 2.21 3.80
C ALA A 243 -12.21 3.72 3.47
N GLY A 244 -13.29 4.10 2.78
CA GLY A 244 -13.66 5.47 2.52
C GLY A 244 -13.77 6.29 3.81
N SER A 245 -13.23 7.50 3.78
CA SER A 245 -13.21 8.42 4.92
C SER A 245 -14.45 9.30 5.04
N GLU A 246 -15.39 9.21 4.09
CA GLU A 246 -16.64 9.96 4.12
C GLU A 246 -17.45 9.70 5.40
N LYS A 247 -18.10 10.75 5.92
CA LYS A 247 -18.99 10.72 7.10
C LYS A 247 -20.45 10.73 6.68
#